data_AF-A0A523V3Z9-F1
#
_entry.id   AF-A0A523V3Z9-F1
#
_cell.length_a   1.000
_cell.length_b   1.000
_cell.length_c   1.000
_cell.angle_alpha   90.00
_cell.angle_beta   90.00
_cell.angle_gamma   90.00
#
_symmetry.space_group_name_H-M   'P 1'
#
loop_
_entity.id
_entity.type
_entity.pdbx_description
1 polymer ?
#
loop_
_entity_poly.entity_id
_entity_poly.type
_entity_poly.pdbx_seq_one_letter_code
_entity_poly.pdbx_strand_id
1 'polypeptide(L)'
;MESWRAMTDLTRRQQTILGLVVRKYVRDAAPVSSRALVEGYGLEVSTATVRNEMARLEEAGYLTHPYTSAGRTPTRMGYRRFVERLLGEEELPLQERRTITHQFYQACRDFEEWMPLA
;
A
#
# COMPACT_ATOMS: atom_id res chain seq x y z
N MET A 1 -20.49 -3.18 19.06
CA MET A 1 -19.24 -3.96 18.95
C MET A 1 -18.51 -3.54 17.68
N GLU A 2 -17.76 -2.44 17.70
CA GLU A 2 -16.90 -2.03 16.57
C GLU A 2 -15.58 -1.47 17.12
N SER A 3 -14.73 -2.38 17.62
CA SER A 3 -13.37 -2.08 18.10
C SER A 3 -12.35 -2.09 16.94
N TRP A 4 -12.69 -1.53 15.77
CA TRP A 4 -11.74 -1.43 14.64
C TRP A 4 -11.09 -0.05 14.53
N ARG A 5 -11.49 0.91 15.38
CA ARG A 5 -10.92 2.27 15.47
C ARG A 5 -9.69 2.37 16.37
N ALA A 6 -8.99 1.27 16.65
CA ALA A 6 -7.62 1.37 17.16
C ALA A 6 -6.69 1.76 15.99
N MET A 7 -6.93 2.94 15.43
CA MET A 7 -6.06 3.61 14.49
C MET A 7 -4.84 4.06 15.30
N THR A 8 -3.90 3.14 15.52
CA THR A 8 -2.60 3.46 16.09
C THR A 8 -2.03 4.62 15.29
N ASP A 9 -1.79 5.74 15.97
CA ASP A 9 -1.32 6.94 15.32
C ASP A 9 0.13 6.72 14.90
N LEU A 10 0.32 6.37 13.63
CA LEU A 10 1.64 6.14 13.07
C LEU A 10 2.42 7.45 13.10
N THR A 11 3.67 7.39 13.55
CA THR A 11 4.55 8.56 13.45
C THR A 11 4.73 8.98 11.99
N ARG A 12 5.07 10.26 11.75
CA ARG A 12 5.32 10.75 10.39
C ARG A 12 6.35 9.90 9.63
N ARG A 13 7.39 9.42 10.33
CA ARG A 13 8.40 8.52 9.75
C ARG A 13 7.83 7.16 9.38
N GLN A 14 7.02 6.56 10.25
CA GLN A 14 6.35 5.28 9.97
C GLN A 14 5.39 5.39 8.80
N GLN A 15 4.65 6.49 8.71
CA GLN A 15 3.80 6.83 7.56
C GLN A 15 4.63 6.90 6.27
N THR A 16 5.74 7.63 6.27
CA THR A 16 6.65 7.71 5.11
C THR A 16 7.16 6.32 4.72
N ILE A 17 7.68 5.54 5.67
CA ILE A 17 8.22 4.20 5.41
C ILE A 17 7.13 3.26 4.87
N LEU A 18 5.94 3.24 5.47
CA LEU A 18 4.82 2.44 5.00
C LEU A 18 4.47 2.79 3.54
N GLY A 19 4.38 4.09 3.22
CA GLY A 19 4.08 4.53 1.86
C GLY A 19 5.16 4.14 0.84
N LEU A 20 6.44 4.19 1.23
CA LEU A 20 7.53 3.74 0.38
C LEU A 20 7.53 2.21 0.16
N VAL A 21 7.24 1.44 1.21
CA VAL A 21 7.09 -0.02 1.10
C VAL A 21 5.96 -0.37 0.14
N VAL A 22 4.79 0.25 0.30
CA VAL A 22 3.63 0.00 -0.58
C VAL A 22 3.97 0.36 -2.03
N ARG A 23 4.49 1.57 -2.28
CA ARG A 23 4.86 1.99 -3.65
C ARG A 23 5.88 1.06 -4.31
N LYS A 24 6.89 0.61 -3.57
CA LYS A 24 7.90 -0.31 -4.09
C LYS A 24 7.31 -1.70 -4.34
N TYR A 25 6.50 -2.22 -3.42
CA TYR A 25 5.88 -3.53 -3.59
C TYR A 25 4.88 -3.55 -4.75
N VAL A 26 4.07 -2.51 -4.94
CA VAL A 26 3.16 -2.38 -6.09
C VAL A 26 3.92 -2.37 -7.42
N ARG A 27 5.12 -1.78 -7.45
CA ARG A 27 5.96 -1.72 -8.64
C ARG A 27 6.64 -3.04 -8.98
N ASP A 28 7.23 -3.68 -7.97
CA ASP A 28 8.17 -4.79 -8.19
C ASP A 28 7.57 -6.16 -7.85
N ALA A 29 6.39 -6.20 -7.21
CA ALA A 29 5.75 -7.40 -6.67
C ALA A 29 6.64 -8.26 -5.76
N ALA A 30 7.69 -7.66 -5.17
CA ALA A 30 8.72 -8.35 -4.40
C ALA A 30 8.83 -7.79 -2.96
N PRO A 31 9.13 -8.63 -1.95
CA PRO A 31 9.34 -8.18 -0.57
C PRO A 31 10.40 -7.07 -0.47
N VAL A 32 10.10 -6.03 0.31
CA VAL A 32 10.89 -4.81 0.37
C VAL A 32 11.88 -4.87 1.54
N SER A 33 13.18 -4.73 1.26
CA SER A 33 14.21 -4.65 2.30
C SER A 33 14.42 -3.22 2.77
N SER A 34 14.86 -3.04 4.03
CA SER A 34 15.19 -1.71 4.56
C SER A 34 16.32 -1.04 3.78
N ARG A 35 17.30 -1.82 3.31
CA ARG A 35 18.41 -1.34 2.49
C ARG A 35 17.90 -0.76 1.17
N ALA A 36 16.98 -1.45 0.50
CA ALA A 36 16.42 -0.98 -0.75
C ALA A 36 15.61 0.32 -0.59
N LEU A 37 15.04 0.58 0.59
CA LEU A 37 14.37 1.85 0.88
C LEU A 37 15.38 3.00 1.09
N VAL A 38 16.44 2.76 1.84
CA VAL A 38 17.47 3.78 2.10
C VAL A 38 18.20 4.16 0.82
N GLU A 39 18.68 3.17 0.07
CA GLU A 39 19.43 3.39 -1.18
C GLU A 39 18.52 3.91 -2.30
N GLY A 40 17.30 3.40 -2.41
CA GLY A 40 16.39 3.74 -3.51
C GLY A 40 15.65 5.07 -3.36
N TYR A 41 15.50 5.58 -2.13
CA TYR A 41 14.74 6.81 -1.86
C TYR A 41 15.51 7.88 -1.07
N GLY A 42 16.83 7.69 -0.86
CA GLY A 42 17.70 8.71 -0.24
C GLY A 42 17.27 9.11 1.17
N LEU A 43 16.79 8.16 1.98
CA LEU A 43 16.34 8.45 3.33
C LEU A 43 17.51 8.90 4.22
N GLU A 44 17.36 10.00 4.95
CA GLU A 44 18.35 10.53 5.92
C GLU A 44 18.40 9.72 7.24
N VAL A 45 18.13 8.42 7.17
CA VAL A 45 18.15 7.50 8.32
C VAL A 45 18.88 6.21 7.97
N SER A 46 19.50 5.60 8.96
CA SER A 46 20.25 4.36 8.75
C SER A 46 19.33 3.18 8.38
N THR A 47 19.89 2.20 7.67
CA THR A 47 19.22 0.92 7.35
C THR A 47 18.70 0.19 8.59
N ALA A 48 19.43 0.29 9.72
CA ALA A 48 19.01 -0.28 11.00
C ALA A 48 17.77 0.44 11.56
N THR A 49 17.73 1.77 11.49
CA THR A 49 16.57 2.57 11.88
C THR A 49 15.34 2.21 11.05
N VAL A 50 15.49 2.11 9.72
CA VAL A 50 14.39 1.70 8.84
C VAL A 50 13.91 0.28 9.14
N ARG A 51 14.84 -0.66 9.38
CA ARG A 51 14.47 -2.04 9.78
C ARG A 51 13.65 -2.05 11.06
N ASN A 52 14.03 -1.26 12.07
CA ASN A 52 13.30 -1.16 13.33
C ASN A 52 11.89 -0.57 13.14
N GLU A 53 11.76 0.48 12.32
CA GLU A 53 10.44 1.05 12.02
C GLU A 53 9.56 0.09 11.21
N MET A 54 10.15 -0.68 10.28
CA MET A 54 9.43 -1.74 9.56
C MET A 54 8.98 -2.87 10.49
N ALA A 55 9.75 -3.20 11.53
CA ALA A 55 9.34 -4.16 12.56
C ALA A 55 8.17 -3.62 13.39
N ARG A 56 8.20 -2.36 13.81
CA ARG A 56 7.07 -1.71 14.50
C ARG A 56 5.80 -1.67 13.64
N LEU A 57 5.95 -1.41 12.35
CA LEU A 57 4.84 -1.44 11.39
C LEU A 57 4.26 -2.85 11.20
N GLU A 58 5.09 -3.88 11.33
CA GLU A 58 4.63 -5.27 11.36
C GLU A 58 3.88 -5.60 12.66
N GLU A 59 4.44 -5.25 13.81
CA GLU A 59 3.78 -5.45 15.11
C GLU A 59 2.42 -4.75 15.15
N ALA A 60 2.33 -3.58 14.53
CA ALA A 60 1.09 -2.83 14.36
C ALA A 60 0.16 -3.41 13.27
N GLY A 61 0.57 -4.44 12.53
CA GLY A 61 -0.23 -5.18 11.54
C GLY A 61 -0.29 -4.56 10.13
N TYR A 62 0.46 -3.50 9.85
CA TYR A 62 0.49 -2.84 8.52
C TYR A 62 1.41 -3.56 7.53
N LEU A 63 2.46 -4.19 8.03
CA LEU A 63 3.41 -4.98 7.26
C LEU A 63 3.44 -6.43 7.75
N THR A 64 3.96 -7.32 6.92
CA THR A 64 4.26 -8.69 7.28
C THR A 64 5.54 -9.15 6.58
N HIS A 65 6.01 -10.35 6.88
CA HIS A 65 7.07 -11.04 6.15
C HIS A 65 6.58 -12.43 5.75
N PRO A 66 6.86 -12.87 4.51
CA PRO A 66 6.51 -14.23 4.10
C PRO A 66 7.42 -15.28 4.79
N TYR A 67 8.69 -14.93 5.06
CA TYR A 67 9.68 -15.79 5.71
C TYR A 67 10.66 -14.96 6.54
N THR A 68 11.30 -15.56 7.55
CA THR A 68 12.15 -14.91 8.57
C THR A 68 13.29 -14.05 7.99
N SER A 69 13.78 -14.37 6.78
CA SER A 69 14.85 -13.65 6.08
C SER A 69 14.35 -12.71 4.97
N ALA A 70 13.06 -12.76 4.63
CA ALA A 70 12.50 -11.96 3.55
C ALA A 70 12.28 -10.50 3.98
N GLY A 71 12.25 -9.61 2.99
CA GLY A 71 11.79 -8.24 3.19
C GLY A 71 10.34 -8.18 3.68
N ARG A 72 9.81 -6.97 3.86
CA ARG A 72 8.41 -6.80 4.26
C ARG A 72 7.49 -6.64 3.07
N THR A 73 6.25 -7.11 3.23
CA THR A 73 5.15 -6.91 2.29
C THR A 73 4.01 -6.18 2.98
N PRO A 74 3.25 -5.33 2.27
CA PRO A 74 2.08 -4.69 2.86
C PRO A 74 0.96 -5.70 3.14
N THR A 75 0.31 -5.56 4.29
CA THR A 75 -0.94 -6.28 4.57
C THR A 75 -2.12 -5.53 3.95
N ARG A 76 -3.32 -6.14 3.99
CA ARG A 76 -4.57 -5.46 3.63
C ARG A 76 -4.76 -4.15 4.40
N MET A 77 -4.37 -4.11 5.67
CA MET A 77 -4.44 -2.90 6.49
C MET A 77 -3.38 -1.87 6.08
N GLY A 78 -2.17 -2.32 5.72
CA GLY A 78 -1.13 -1.47 5.14
C GLY A 78 -1.61 -0.75 3.88
N TYR A 79 -2.23 -1.48 2.95
CA TYR A 79 -2.80 -0.90 1.73
C TYR A 79 -3.92 0.09 2.03
N ARG A 80 -4.86 -0.27 2.91
CA ARG A 80 -5.96 0.64 3.30
C ARG A 80 -5.41 1.94 3.86
N ARG A 81 -4.47 1.86 4.80
CA ARG A 81 -3.84 3.03 5.42
C ARG A 81 -3.10 3.89 4.40
N PHE A 82 -2.45 3.25 3.43
CA PHE A 82 -1.78 3.93 2.33
C PHE A 82 -2.77 4.72 1.48
N VAL A 83 -3.85 4.09 1.00
CA VAL A 83 -4.86 4.75 0.15
C VAL A 83 -5.57 5.87 0.90
N GLU A 84 -5.90 5.69 2.18
CA GLU A 84 -6.66 6.67 2.95
C GLU A 84 -5.88 7.94 3.33
N ARG A 85 -4.56 7.85 3.55
CA ARG A 85 -3.79 8.95 4.16
C ARG A 85 -2.42 9.23 3.54
N LEU A 86 -1.88 8.34 2.71
CA LEU A 86 -0.50 8.45 2.20
C LEU A 86 -0.43 8.56 0.66
N LEU A 87 -1.47 8.08 -0.02
CA LEU A 87 -1.74 8.41 -1.40
C LEU A 87 -2.27 9.84 -1.37
N GLY A 88 -1.44 10.79 -1.80
CA GLY A 88 -1.87 12.18 -1.92
C GLY A 88 -3.06 12.30 -2.86
N GLU A 89 -3.76 13.42 -2.80
CA GLU A 89 -4.77 13.75 -3.79
C GLU A 89 -4.07 14.05 -5.12
N GLU A 90 -3.89 13.04 -5.96
CA GLU A 90 -3.69 13.25 -7.39
C GLU A 90 -5.07 13.40 -8.02
N GLU A 91 -5.41 14.65 -8.39
CA GLU A 91 -6.59 14.89 -9.20
C GLU A 91 -6.40 14.26 -10.58
N LEU A 92 -7.15 13.19 -10.85
CA LEU A 92 -7.21 12.61 -12.18
C LEU A 92 -7.75 13.65 -13.17
N PRO A 93 -7.08 13.88 -14.32
CA PRO A 93 -7.60 14.72 -15.38
C PRO A 93 -9.03 14.34 -15.74
N LEU A 94 -9.89 15.34 -15.99
CA LEU A 94 -11.31 15.11 -16.28
C LEU A 94 -11.54 14.12 -17.43
N GLN A 95 -10.67 14.12 -18.43
CA GLN A 95 -10.72 13.18 -19.54
C GLN A 95 -10.48 11.73 -19.10
N GLU A 96 -9.45 11.48 -18.29
CA GLU A 96 -9.17 10.15 -17.75
C GLU A 96 -10.32 9.66 -16.86
N ARG A 97 -10.86 10.53 -15.99
CA ARG A 97 -12.04 10.21 -15.17
C ARG A 97 -13.21 9.75 -16.03
N ARG A 98 -13.52 10.49 -17.11
CA ARG A 98 -14.60 10.15 -18.04
C ARG A 98 -14.34 8.82 -18.76
N THR A 99 -13.11 8.59 -19.21
CA THR A 99 -12.73 7.33 -19.87
C THR A 99 -12.88 6.14 -18.92
N ILE A 100 -12.36 6.25 -17.69
CA ILE A 100 -12.47 5.21 -16.66
C ILE A 100 -13.95 4.91 -16.37
N THR A 101 -14.76 5.95 -16.11
CA THR A 101 -16.20 5.77 -15.86
C THR A 101 -16.88 5.06 -17.03
N HIS A 102 -16.63 5.50 -18.27
CA HIS A 102 -17.25 4.90 -19.46
C HIS A 102 -16.85 3.42 -19.64
N GLN A 103 -15.57 3.10 -19.49
CA GLN A 103 -15.08 1.72 -19.61
C GLN A 103 -15.65 0.79 -18.53
N PHE A 104 -15.78 1.27 -17.30
CA PHE A 104 -16.36 0.48 -16.21
C PHE A 104 -17.84 0.16 -16.47
N TYR A 105 -18.60 1.12 -16.99
CA TYR A 105 -20.00 0.90 -17.39
C TYR A 105 -20.17 -0.12 -18.53
N GLN A 106 -19.24 -0.15 -19.49
CA GLN A 106 -19.24 -1.14 -20.57
C GLN A 106 -18.97 -2.54 -20.00
N ALA A 107 -17.91 -2.69 -19.18
CA ALA A 107 -17.54 -3.97 -18.59
C ALA A 107 -18.62 -4.58 -17.68
N CYS A 108 -19.34 -3.75 -16.91
CA CYS A 108 -20.48 -4.24 -16.11
C CYS A 108 -21.66 -4.70 -16.97
N ARG A 109 -21.92 -4.05 -18.12
CA ARG A 109 -22.96 -4.48 -19.05
C ARG A 109 -22.61 -5.82 -19.68
N ASP A 110 -21.35 -5.99 -20.09
CA ASP A 110 -20.87 -7.28 -20.60
C ASP A 110 -21.06 -8.36 -19.52
N PHE A 111 -20.67 -8.12 -18.26
CA PHE A 111 -20.83 -9.11 -17.18
C PHE A 111 -22.29 -9.58 -16.98
N GLU A 112 -23.26 -8.68 -17.11
CA GLU A 112 -24.69 -9.00 -17.02
C GLU A 112 -25.17 -9.87 -18.20
N GLU A 113 -24.52 -9.74 -19.36
CA GLU A 113 -24.75 -10.56 -20.56
C GLU A 113 -24.14 -11.97 -20.44
N TRP A 114 -23.04 -12.14 -19.69
CA TRP A 114 -22.39 -13.45 -19.44
C TRP A 114 -22.98 -14.22 -18.25
N MET A 115 -23.72 -13.56 -17.36
CA MET A 115 -24.35 -14.16 -16.18
C MET A 115 -25.44 -15.23 -16.45
N PRO A 116 -26.22 -15.20 -17.55
CA PRO A 116 -27.22 -16.23 -17.85
C PRO A 116 -26.63 -17.55 -18.37
N LEU A 117 -25.32 -17.59 -18.64
CA LEU A 117 -24.64 -18.74 -19.24
C LEU A 117 -23.86 -19.61 -18.23
N ALA A 118 -23.95 -19.31 -16.93
CA ALA A 118 -23.37 -20.07 -15.83
C ALA A 118 -24.47 -20.70 -14.96
#